data_AF-A0A6A6ERJ0-F1
#
_entry.id   AF-A0A6A6ERJ0-F1
#
_cell.length_a   1.000
_cell.length_b   1.000
_cell.length_c   1.000
_cell.angle_alpha   90.00
_cell.angle_beta   90.00
_cell.angle_gamma   90.00
#
_symmetry.space_group_name_H-M   'P 1'
#
loop_
_entity.id
_entity.type
_entity.pdbx_description
1 polymer ?
#
loop_
_entity_poly.entity_id
_entity_poly.type
_entity_poly.pdbx_seq_one_letter_code
_entity_poly.pdbx_strand_id
1 'polypeptide(L)'
;MCLGIFTTPGNAVVHVAWYSASIGKKLDRTSDFFVDATGSNGKELTTLLHSIRDRAWALDAYPCFGRWLFLLPGISGLSWYDDVVLKRAREGATVLDLGCGLGQEIRRVAVTESVKSTQLYVLDVSQEIWALGLELFGDASSPPAKFIQADARTDRYAESLRANSEQLFQLSGKVDVVLMGLFLDLFHFPGQVEVGKTVAMLSKVGTHAVGYSRGTTTGNAVEEEVKDAGTRSMVHDDKSLKTLWFDIGELTKTKWKVEVNLVEIGEFGWEQEDVGWMGGPPPMGICFVATRES
;
A
#
# COMPACT_ATOMS: atom_id res chain seq x y z
N MET A 1 1.57 -19.51 3.27
CA MET A 1 2.39 -18.97 4.39
C MET A 1 3.06 -17.71 3.89
N CYS A 2 2.53 -16.52 4.22
CA CYS A 2 3.39 -15.33 4.19
C CYS A 2 4.31 -15.43 5.39
N LEU A 3 5.61 -15.44 5.12
CA LEU A 3 6.63 -15.19 6.13
C LEU A 3 6.60 -13.68 6.43
N GLY A 4 5.60 -13.24 7.21
CA GLY A 4 5.90 -12.21 8.19
C GLY A 4 6.96 -12.82 9.12
N ILE A 5 7.91 -12.02 9.59
CA ILE A 5 8.86 -12.51 10.58
C ILE A 5 8.01 -12.89 11.79
N PHE A 6 7.77 -14.19 12.00
CA PHE A 6 7.21 -14.70 13.25
C PHE A 6 8.26 -14.44 14.33
N THR A 7 8.34 -13.20 14.82
CA THR A 7 9.07 -12.90 16.05
C THR A 7 8.16 -13.27 17.21
N THR A 8 8.70 -14.06 18.12
CA THR A 8 8.12 -14.23 19.44
C THR A 8 7.93 -12.86 20.08
N PRO A 9 6.82 -12.60 20.79
CA PRO A 9 6.60 -11.30 21.42
C PRO A 9 7.67 -11.11 22.49
N GLY A 10 8.57 -10.14 22.30
CA GLY A 10 9.54 -9.80 23.34
C GLY A 10 10.73 -8.93 22.97
N ASN A 11 11.23 -8.91 21.72
CA ASN A 11 12.35 -8.03 21.35
C ASN A 11 12.25 -7.62 19.88
N ALA A 12 11.80 -6.39 19.62
CA ALA A 12 11.85 -5.81 18.29
C ALA A 12 13.31 -5.74 17.80
N VAL A 13 13.60 -6.37 16.66
CA VAL A 13 14.95 -6.42 16.09
C VAL A 13 15.31 -5.04 15.53
N VAL A 14 16.03 -4.22 16.29
CA VAL A 14 16.55 -2.91 15.84
C VAL A 14 17.85 -3.03 15.02
N HIS A 15 18.35 -4.25 14.81
CA HIS A 15 19.61 -4.52 14.10
C HIS A 15 19.41 -4.98 12.64
N VAL A 16 18.31 -4.59 12.00
CA VAL A 16 18.11 -4.80 10.55
C VAL A 16 18.50 -3.55 9.76
N ALA A 17 18.96 -3.75 8.53
CA ALA A 17 19.53 -2.67 7.72
C ALA A 17 18.54 -1.55 7.39
N TRP A 18 17.23 -1.79 7.47
CA TRP A 18 16.15 -0.85 7.14
C TRP A 18 15.47 -0.19 8.35
N TYR A 19 16.11 -0.19 9.52
CA TYR A 19 15.61 0.53 10.69
C TYR A 19 16.35 1.88 10.87
N SER A 20 15.61 2.99 10.98
CA SER A 20 16.14 4.30 11.37
C SER A 20 15.46 4.79 12.64
N ALA A 21 16.21 5.00 13.73
CA ALA A 21 15.64 5.54 14.95
C ALA A 21 15.15 6.99 14.81
N SER A 22 15.70 7.76 13.86
CA SER A 22 15.33 9.16 13.64
C SER A 22 14.27 9.27 12.55
N ILE A 23 13.27 10.13 12.78
CA ILE A 23 12.26 10.52 11.79
C ILE A 23 12.87 11.31 10.61
N GLY A 24 14.01 11.98 10.82
CA GLY A 24 14.66 12.79 9.79
C GLY A 24 13.75 13.87 9.21
N LYS A 25 13.76 14.01 7.88
CA LYS A 25 12.93 14.98 7.12
C LYS A 25 11.63 14.37 6.58
N LYS A 26 11.28 13.14 6.99
CA LYS A 26 10.15 12.38 6.41
C LYS A 26 8.79 13.04 6.63
N LEU A 27 8.67 13.86 7.69
CA LEU A 27 7.45 14.60 8.00
C LEU A 27 7.37 15.96 7.28
N ASP A 28 8.47 16.51 6.76
CA ASP A 28 8.53 17.89 6.27
C ASP A 28 7.52 18.18 5.15
N ARG A 29 7.27 17.19 4.28
CA ARG A 29 6.34 17.34 3.13
C ARG A 29 4.86 17.15 3.49
N THR A 30 4.57 16.58 4.66
CA THR A 30 3.24 16.09 5.03
C THR A 30 2.82 16.51 6.44
N SER A 31 3.61 17.37 7.09
CA SER A 31 3.36 17.85 8.45
C SER A 31 1.94 18.39 8.59
N ASP A 32 1.49 19.22 7.64
CA ASP A 32 0.14 19.80 7.68
C ASP A 32 -0.95 18.72 7.72
N PHE A 33 -0.83 17.68 6.90
CA PHE A 33 -1.77 16.56 6.93
C PHE A 33 -1.80 15.87 8.28
N PHE A 34 -0.65 15.57 8.88
CA PHE A 34 -0.62 14.90 10.18
C PHE A 34 -1.07 15.82 11.31
N VAL A 35 -0.75 17.12 11.26
CA VAL A 35 -1.25 18.10 12.23
C VAL A 35 -2.77 18.17 12.17
N ASP A 36 -3.33 18.34 10.98
CA ASP A 36 -4.77 18.46 10.78
C ASP A 36 -5.51 17.16 11.13
N ALA A 37 -4.97 16.01 10.71
CA ALA A 37 -5.63 14.72 10.88
C ALA A 37 -5.50 14.13 12.29
N THR A 38 -4.50 14.55 13.09
CA THR A 38 -4.30 14.06 14.46
C THR A 38 -4.65 15.08 15.54
N GLY A 39 -4.76 16.38 15.17
CA GLY A 39 -4.88 17.48 16.12
C GLY A 39 -3.63 17.73 16.98
N SER A 40 -2.52 17.01 16.74
CA SER A 40 -1.26 17.13 17.46
C SER A 40 -0.23 17.91 16.65
N ASN A 41 0.68 18.64 17.30
CA ASN A 41 1.74 19.38 16.59
C ASN A 41 3.10 19.32 17.31
N GLY A 42 4.15 19.78 16.62
CA GLY A 42 5.50 19.89 17.17
C GLY A 42 5.97 18.63 17.90
N LYS A 43 6.36 18.78 19.17
CA LYS A 43 6.89 17.67 19.99
C LYS A 43 5.83 16.62 20.32
N GLU A 44 4.58 17.00 20.46
CA GLU A 44 3.48 16.08 20.75
C GLU A 44 3.27 15.12 19.58
N LEU A 45 3.16 15.67 18.36
CA LEU A 45 3.06 14.86 17.14
C LEU A 45 4.26 13.94 16.98
N THR A 46 5.49 14.44 17.13
CA THR A 46 6.69 13.61 17.03
C THR A 46 6.66 12.47 18.05
N THR A 47 6.27 12.73 19.29
CA THR A 47 6.20 11.71 20.36
C THR A 47 5.15 10.64 20.05
N LEU A 48 3.97 11.06 19.58
CA LEU A 48 2.91 10.16 19.13
C LEU A 48 3.39 9.28 17.97
N LEU A 49 4.01 9.87 16.95
CA LEU A 49 4.53 9.16 15.78
C LEU A 49 5.58 8.10 16.18
N HIS A 50 6.51 8.42 17.07
CA HIS A 50 7.46 7.45 17.61
C HIS A 50 6.77 6.29 18.34
N SER A 51 5.82 6.59 19.23
CA SER A 51 5.10 5.56 19.96
C SER A 51 4.33 4.60 19.03
N ILE A 52 3.61 5.15 18.04
CA ILE A 52 2.87 4.37 17.06
C ILE A 52 3.80 3.52 16.20
N ARG A 53 4.88 4.12 15.69
CA ARG A 53 5.84 3.45 14.82
C ARG A 53 6.56 2.30 15.54
N ASP A 54 6.95 2.49 16.80
CA ASP A 54 7.62 1.45 17.58
C ASP A 54 6.68 0.28 17.90
N ARG A 55 5.39 0.56 18.16
CA ARG A 55 4.36 -0.48 18.35
C ARG A 55 4.03 -1.22 17.05
N ALA A 56 3.93 -0.51 15.92
CA ALA A 56 3.71 -1.12 14.62
C ALA A 56 4.89 -2.01 14.21
N TRP A 57 6.11 -1.54 14.45
CA TRP A 57 7.35 -2.30 14.21
C TRP A 57 7.45 -3.58 15.05
N ALA A 58 6.92 -3.55 16.28
CA ALA A 58 6.87 -4.73 17.15
C ALA A 58 5.85 -5.78 16.68
N LEU A 59 4.83 -5.38 15.89
CA LEU A 59 3.88 -6.30 15.27
C LEU A 59 4.47 -6.91 13.99
N ASP A 60 5.02 -6.06 13.13
CA ASP A 60 5.69 -6.49 11.91
C ASP A 60 6.80 -5.50 11.51
N ALA A 61 7.98 -6.02 11.20
CA ALA A 61 9.20 -5.24 11.00
C ALA A 61 9.33 -4.71 9.55
N TYR A 62 8.22 -4.19 8.99
CA TYR A 62 8.19 -3.72 7.62
C TYR A 62 9.08 -2.49 7.39
N PRO A 63 9.78 -2.41 6.23
CA PRO A 63 10.56 -1.23 5.85
C PRO A 63 9.77 0.08 5.89
N CYS A 64 8.46 0.06 5.61
CA CYS A 64 7.63 1.25 5.67
C CYS A 64 7.56 1.88 7.08
N PHE A 65 7.61 1.07 8.14
CA PHE A 65 7.71 1.55 9.53
C PHE A 65 9.17 1.85 9.91
N GLY A 66 10.09 0.96 9.53
CA GLY A 66 11.52 1.09 9.83
C GLY A 66 12.13 2.38 9.28
N ARG A 67 11.71 2.80 8.08
CA ARG A 67 12.16 4.01 7.37
C ARG A 67 11.18 5.18 7.40
N TRP A 68 10.11 5.09 8.20
CA TRP A 68 9.11 6.15 8.31
C TRP A 68 8.43 6.51 6.98
N LEU A 69 8.37 5.58 6.03
CA LEU A 69 7.80 5.84 4.69
C LEU A 69 6.29 6.10 4.77
N PHE A 70 5.61 5.62 5.82
CA PHE A 70 4.20 5.92 6.06
C PHE A 70 3.92 7.41 6.32
N LEU A 71 4.95 8.21 6.61
CA LEU A 71 4.83 9.66 6.75
C LEU A 71 4.85 10.38 5.40
N LEU A 72 5.34 9.75 4.34
CA LEU A 72 5.48 10.38 3.04
C LEU A 72 4.12 10.53 2.34
N PRO A 73 4.04 11.33 1.27
CA PRO A 73 2.78 11.52 0.55
C PRO A 73 2.20 10.22 -0.03
N GLY A 74 3.06 9.27 -0.40
CA GLY A 74 2.62 8.01 -1.00
C GLY A 74 1.89 8.23 -2.33
N ILE A 75 0.75 7.57 -2.54
CA ILE A 75 -0.05 7.71 -3.75
C ILE A 75 -0.54 9.16 -3.92
N SER A 76 -0.83 9.87 -2.82
CA SER A 76 -1.30 11.25 -2.91
C SER A 76 -0.24 12.25 -3.43
N GLY A 77 1.02 11.85 -3.48
CA GLY A 77 2.10 12.67 -4.06
C GLY A 77 2.20 12.57 -5.59
N LEU A 78 1.45 11.66 -6.22
CA LEU A 78 1.56 11.38 -7.64
C LEU A 78 0.73 12.37 -8.46
N SER A 79 1.27 12.80 -9.60
CA SER A 79 0.67 13.86 -10.44
C SER A 79 -0.74 13.54 -10.96
N TRP A 80 -1.09 12.25 -11.05
CA TRP A 80 -2.40 11.78 -11.51
C TRP A 80 -3.40 11.53 -10.37
N TYR A 81 -3.02 11.71 -9.10
CA TYR A 81 -3.86 11.37 -7.94
C TYR A 81 -5.22 12.06 -7.96
N ASP A 82 -5.24 13.37 -8.22
CA ASP A 82 -6.46 14.17 -8.21
C ASP A 82 -7.47 13.71 -9.27
N ASP A 83 -6.99 13.43 -10.48
CA ASP A 83 -7.83 13.06 -11.62
C ASP A 83 -8.30 11.59 -11.56
N VAL A 84 -7.45 10.70 -11.06
CA VAL A 84 -7.69 9.24 -11.09
C VAL A 84 -8.37 8.75 -9.80
N VAL A 85 -8.05 9.35 -8.65
CA VAL A 85 -8.56 8.94 -7.33
C VAL A 85 -9.58 9.94 -6.80
N LEU A 86 -9.17 11.18 -6.52
CA LEU A 86 -10.02 12.11 -5.77
C LEU A 86 -11.26 12.53 -6.54
N LYS A 87 -11.15 12.78 -7.85
CA LYS A 87 -12.30 13.12 -8.70
C LYS A 87 -13.37 12.03 -8.63
N ARG A 88 -12.96 10.76 -8.75
CA ARG A 88 -13.90 9.63 -8.69
C ARG A 88 -14.51 9.47 -7.30
N ALA A 89 -13.72 9.64 -6.24
CA ALA A 89 -14.23 9.61 -4.88
C ALA A 89 -15.30 10.71 -4.65
N ARG A 90 -15.06 11.94 -5.13
CA ARG A 90 -16.08 13.01 -5.10
C ARG A 90 -17.36 12.65 -5.85
N GLU A 91 -17.25 11.89 -6.92
CA GLU A 91 -18.37 11.38 -7.73
C GLU A 91 -19.04 10.13 -7.11
N GLY A 92 -18.62 9.70 -5.91
CA GLY A 92 -19.24 8.60 -5.16
C GLY A 92 -18.67 7.21 -5.47
N ALA A 93 -17.46 7.14 -6.03
CA ALA A 93 -16.76 5.89 -6.30
C ALA A 93 -16.51 5.08 -5.03
N THR A 94 -16.60 3.74 -5.14
CA THR A 94 -16.13 2.85 -4.07
C THR A 94 -14.60 2.74 -4.13
N VAL A 95 -13.92 3.14 -3.06
CA VAL A 95 -12.46 3.14 -2.95
C VAL A 95 -12.01 2.10 -1.93
N LEU A 96 -11.04 1.25 -2.32
CA LEU A 96 -10.42 0.24 -1.47
C LEU A 96 -8.92 0.53 -1.33
N ASP A 97 -8.43 0.65 -0.11
CA ASP A 97 -7.01 0.63 0.20
C ASP A 97 -6.56 -0.80 0.53
N LEU A 98 -5.66 -1.36 -0.27
CA LEU A 98 -5.26 -2.77 -0.22
C LEU A 98 -3.90 -2.92 0.48
N GLY A 99 -3.91 -3.49 1.69
CA GLY A 99 -2.76 -3.50 2.59
C GLY A 99 -2.58 -2.15 3.27
N CYS A 100 -3.62 -1.66 3.95
CA CYS A 100 -3.69 -0.27 4.40
C CYS A 100 -2.69 0.10 5.49
N GLY A 101 -2.16 -0.86 6.25
CA GLY A 101 -1.33 -0.60 7.42
C GLY A 101 -2.00 0.39 8.38
N LEU A 102 -1.35 1.52 8.64
CA LEU A 102 -1.86 2.60 9.51
C LEU A 102 -2.99 3.42 8.86
N GLY A 103 -3.26 3.24 7.57
CA GLY A 103 -4.41 3.83 6.88
C GLY A 103 -4.26 5.30 6.53
N GLN A 104 -3.03 5.75 6.25
CA GLN A 104 -2.78 7.13 5.84
C GLN A 104 -3.37 7.43 4.46
N GLU A 105 -3.30 6.49 3.50
CA GLU A 105 -3.77 6.69 2.12
C GLU A 105 -5.30 6.87 2.09
N ILE A 106 -6.04 5.98 2.74
CA ILE A 106 -7.51 6.10 2.79
C ILE A 106 -7.96 7.39 3.49
N ARG A 107 -7.20 7.88 4.49
CA ARG A 107 -7.52 9.12 5.20
C ARG A 107 -7.35 10.35 4.33
N ARG A 108 -6.36 10.37 3.45
CA ARG A 108 -6.21 11.43 2.44
C ARG A 108 -7.40 11.47 1.48
N VAL A 109 -7.97 10.31 1.14
CA VAL A 109 -9.24 10.25 0.39
C VAL A 109 -10.40 10.73 1.26
N ALA A 110 -10.49 10.28 2.52
CA ALA A 110 -11.60 10.58 3.42
C ALA A 110 -11.76 12.06 3.77
N VAL A 111 -10.67 12.83 3.83
CA VAL A 111 -10.72 14.28 4.11
C VAL A 111 -11.16 15.11 2.89
N THR A 112 -11.32 14.49 1.71
CA THR A 112 -11.80 15.18 0.52
C THR A 112 -13.29 15.47 0.63
N GLU A 113 -13.70 16.69 0.28
CA GLU A 113 -15.10 17.11 0.31
C GLU A 113 -16.02 16.13 -0.44
N SER A 114 -17.24 15.93 0.05
CA SER A 114 -18.26 15.03 -0.53
C SER A 114 -17.96 13.52 -0.47
N VAL A 115 -16.78 13.12 0.01
CA VAL A 115 -16.46 11.71 0.28
C VAL A 115 -17.13 11.28 1.59
N LYS A 116 -17.78 10.11 1.56
CA LYS A 116 -18.52 9.50 2.69
C LYS A 116 -17.82 8.22 3.10
N SER A 117 -17.67 7.98 4.40
CA SER A 117 -17.04 6.75 4.90
C SER A 117 -17.68 5.45 4.39
N THR A 118 -18.97 5.48 4.02
CA THR A 118 -19.69 4.33 3.44
C THR A 118 -19.17 3.88 2.07
N GLN A 119 -18.39 4.71 1.37
CA GLN A 119 -17.77 4.35 0.09
C GLN A 119 -16.33 3.86 0.24
N LEU A 120 -15.76 3.99 1.45
CA LEU A 120 -14.35 3.72 1.71
C LEU A 120 -14.17 2.39 2.44
N TYR A 121 -13.24 1.60 1.94
CA TYR A 121 -12.89 0.30 2.49
C TYR A 121 -11.38 0.24 2.65
N VAL A 122 -10.95 -0.46 3.68
CA VAL A 122 -9.55 -0.83 3.85
C VAL A 122 -9.46 -2.33 4.08
N LEU A 123 -8.42 -2.94 3.51
CA LEU A 123 -8.11 -4.34 3.71
C LEU A 123 -6.71 -4.47 4.27
N ASP A 124 -6.56 -5.26 5.34
CA ASP A 124 -5.26 -5.66 5.86
C ASP A 124 -5.38 -7.02 6.54
N VAL A 125 -4.27 -7.73 6.71
CA VAL A 125 -4.23 -8.96 7.51
C VAL A 125 -4.18 -8.65 9.00
N SER A 126 -3.61 -7.51 9.40
CA SER A 126 -3.45 -7.12 10.80
C SER A 126 -4.49 -6.09 11.24
N GLN A 127 -5.43 -6.53 12.07
CA GLN A 127 -6.36 -5.64 12.75
C GLN A 127 -5.64 -4.75 13.77
N GLU A 128 -4.55 -5.23 14.35
CA GLU A 128 -3.74 -4.54 15.35
C GLU A 128 -3.02 -3.33 14.75
N ILE A 129 -2.42 -3.46 13.56
CA ILE A 129 -1.81 -2.33 12.84
C ILE A 129 -2.89 -1.30 12.46
N TRP A 130 -4.05 -1.75 11.97
CA TRP A 130 -5.16 -0.83 11.70
C TRP A 130 -5.62 -0.08 12.96
N ALA A 131 -5.70 -0.77 14.10
CA ALA A 131 -6.05 -0.16 15.39
C ALA A 131 -5.03 0.91 15.82
N LEU A 132 -3.72 0.71 15.55
CA LEU A 132 -2.71 1.75 15.75
C LEU A 132 -2.93 2.96 14.84
N GLY A 133 -3.39 2.73 13.60
CA GLY A 133 -3.84 3.80 12.72
C GLY A 133 -4.99 4.60 13.33
N LEU A 134 -6.03 3.91 13.81
CA LEU A 134 -7.17 4.56 14.48
C LEU A 134 -6.76 5.37 15.72
N GLU A 135 -5.77 4.89 16.46
CA GLU A 135 -5.19 5.61 17.61
C GLU A 135 -4.41 6.85 17.15
N LEU A 136 -3.53 6.70 16.15
CA LEU A 136 -2.73 7.79 15.60
C LEU A 136 -3.60 8.98 15.16
N PHE A 137 -4.68 8.70 14.45
CA PHE A 137 -5.57 9.71 13.88
C PHE A 137 -6.76 10.06 14.79
N GLY A 138 -6.85 9.46 15.98
CA GLY A 138 -7.90 9.76 16.96
C GLY A 138 -9.33 9.49 16.47
N ASP A 139 -9.51 8.61 15.48
CA ASP A 139 -10.77 8.40 14.77
C ASP A 139 -11.43 7.04 15.05
N ALA A 140 -10.99 6.34 16.10
CA ALA A 140 -11.55 5.04 16.51
C ALA A 140 -13.08 5.05 16.72
N SER A 141 -13.64 6.16 17.22
CA SER A 141 -15.10 6.30 17.43
C SER A 141 -15.88 6.56 16.14
N SER A 142 -15.21 7.02 15.08
CA SER A 142 -15.81 7.26 13.76
C SER A 142 -14.80 6.96 12.65
N PRO A 143 -14.47 5.68 12.41
CA PRO A 143 -13.45 5.29 11.45
C PRO A 143 -13.73 5.85 10.04
N PRO A 144 -12.70 6.20 9.27
CA PRO A 144 -12.86 6.83 7.95
C PRO A 144 -13.37 5.83 6.90
N ALA A 145 -13.19 4.53 7.15
CA ALA A 145 -13.48 3.46 6.21
C ALA A 145 -13.90 2.18 6.94
N LYS A 146 -14.56 1.27 6.21
CA LYS A 146 -14.86 -0.07 6.73
C LYS A 146 -13.62 -0.96 6.63
N PHE A 147 -13.16 -1.47 7.77
CA PHE A 147 -12.07 -2.44 7.84
C PHE A 147 -12.52 -3.86 7.46
N ILE A 148 -11.72 -4.52 6.63
CA ILE A 148 -11.88 -5.92 6.22
C ILE A 148 -10.58 -6.66 6.54
N GLN A 149 -10.64 -7.57 7.51
CA GLN A 149 -9.50 -8.44 7.80
C GLN A 149 -9.44 -9.59 6.81
N ALA A 150 -8.43 -9.63 5.95
CA ALA A 150 -8.26 -10.70 4.95
C ALA A 150 -6.83 -10.73 4.38
N ASP A 151 -6.39 -11.90 3.89
CA ASP A 151 -5.24 -11.98 2.99
C ASP A 151 -5.69 -11.55 1.58
N ALA A 152 -4.95 -10.73 0.87
CA ALA A 152 -5.37 -10.31 -0.48
C ALA A 152 -5.13 -11.40 -1.54
N ARG A 153 -4.40 -12.48 -1.25
CA ARG A 153 -4.07 -13.53 -2.23
C ARG A 153 -5.21 -14.50 -2.44
N THR A 154 -5.40 -14.91 -3.69
CA THR A 154 -6.38 -15.92 -4.11
C THR A 154 -5.87 -16.74 -5.30
N ASP A 155 -6.23 -18.02 -5.31
CA ASP A 155 -5.88 -18.97 -6.36
C ASP A 155 -6.76 -18.86 -7.63
N ARG A 156 -7.83 -18.03 -7.64
CA ARG A 156 -8.76 -17.68 -8.76
C ARG A 156 -10.16 -18.34 -8.70
N TYR A 157 -10.79 -18.48 -7.53
CA TYR A 157 -12.20 -18.90 -7.46
C TYR A 157 -13.02 -17.96 -6.58
N ALA A 158 -14.25 -17.64 -7.00
CA ALA A 158 -15.16 -16.81 -6.22
C ALA A 158 -15.40 -17.41 -4.82
N GLU A 159 -15.46 -18.75 -4.75
CA GLU A 159 -15.52 -19.50 -3.51
C GLU A 159 -14.27 -19.31 -2.64
N SER A 160 -13.07 -19.17 -3.21
CA SER A 160 -11.85 -18.96 -2.43
C SER A 160 -11.77 -17.54 -1.87
N LEU A 161 -12.22 -16.52 -2.62
CA LEU A 161 -12.35 -15.17 -2.08
C LEU A 161 -13.38 -15.09 -0.94
N ARG A 162 -14.51 -15.79 -1.08
CA ARG A 162 -15.53 -15.91 -0.04
C ARG A 162 -15.03 -16.64 1.20
N ALA A 163 -14.29 -17.74 1.02
CA ALA A 163 -13.69 -18.49 2.12
C ALA A 163 -12.65 -17.66 2.88
N ASN A 164 -12.00 -16.72 2.19
CA ASN A 164 -11.06 -15.78 2.79
C ASN A 164 -11.79 -14.70 3.61
N SER A 165 -12.77 -14.02 3.02
CA SER A 165 -13.63 -13.09 3.75
C SER A 165 -14.96 -12.85 3.04
N GLU A 166 -16.07 -13.10 3.75
CA GLU A 166 -17.41 -12.78 3.24
C GLU A 166 -17.54 -11.28 2.95
N GLN A 167 -16.96 -10.42 3.78
CA GLN A 167 -17.03 -8.97 3.59
C GLN A 167 -16.28 -8.54 2.31
N LEU A 168 -15.13 -9.16 2.04
CA LEU A 168 -14.38 -8.93 0.80
C LEU A 168 -15.14 -9.44 -0.41
N PHE A 169 -15.71 -10.65 -0.33
CA PHE A 169 -16.53 -11.21 -1.39
C PHE A 169 -17.74 -10.35 -1.72
N GLN A 170 -18.36 -9.69 -0.73
CA GLN A 170 -19.46 -8.76 -0.96
C GLN A 170 -19.07 -7.52 -1.80
N LEU A 171 -17.76 -7.23 -1.97
CA LEU A 171 -17.25 -6.18 -2.85
C LEU A 171 -16.98 -6.64 -4.29
N SER A 172 -17.20 -7.93 -4.60
CA SER A 172 -16.99 -8.47 -5.95
C SER A 172 -17.76 -7.66 -7.00
N GLY A 173 -17.06 -7.17 -8.02
CA GLY A 173 -17.65 -6.36 -9.10
C GLY A 173 -18.11 -4.95 -8.71
N LYS A 174 -17.73 -4.43 -7.53
CA LYS A 174 -18.26 -3.15 -7.02
C LYS A 174 -17.22 -2.04 -6.91
N VAL A 175 -15.94 -2.38 -6.77
CA VAL A 175 -14.87 -1.41 -6.49
C VAL A 175 -14.55 -0.59 -7.74
N ASP A 176 -14.39 0.71 -7.57
CA ASP A 176 -14.06 1.67 -8.64
C ASP A 176 -12.59 2.05 -8.64
N VAL A 177 -11.98 2.16 -7.46
CA VAL A 177 -10.57 2.51 -7.28
C VAL A 177 -9.94 1.59 -6.25
N VAL A 178 -8.81 0.97 -6.58
CA VAL A 178 -7.98 0.17 -5.67
C VAL A 178 -6.63 0.87 -5.50
N LEU A 179 -6.28 1.22 -4.26
CA LEU A 179 -4.99 1.79 -3.89
C LEU A 179 -4.05 0.65 -3.50
N MET A 180 -2.85 0.62 -4.09
CA MET A 180 -1.84 -0.43 -3.91
C MET A 180 -0.46 0.19 -3.64
N GLY A 181 -0.36 1.07 -2.63
CA GLY A 181 0.87 1.77 -2.29
C GLY A 181 1.86 0.85 -1.60
N LEU A 182 3.03 0.61 -2.20
CA LEU A 182 4.06 -0.34 -1.77
C LEU A 182 3.60 -1.79 -1.62
N PHE A 183 2.34 -2.10 -1.90
CA PHE A 183 1.75 -3.41 -1.62
C PHE A 183 2.36 -4.53 -2.48
N LEU A 184 2.71 -4.22 -3.73
CA LEU A 184 3.36 -5.20 -4.61
C LEU A 184 4.77 -5.59 -4.16
N ASP A 185 5.46 -4.73 -3.39
CA ASP A 185 6.80 -5.01 -2.84
C ASP A 185 6.79 -6.11 -1.77
N LEU A 186 5.61 -6.52 -1.29
CA LEU A 186 5.47 -7.62 -0.33
C LEU A 186 5.56 -9.01 -0.97
N PHE A 187 5.50 -9.07 -2.31
CA PHE A 187 5.30 -10.33 -3.01
C PHE A 187 6.29 -10.52 -4.16
N HIS A 188 6.68 -11.78 -4.36
CA HIS A 188 7.26 -12.25 -5.61
C HIS A 188 6.16 -12.40 -6.66
N PHE A 189 6.55 -12.58 -7.92
CA PHE A 189 5.63 -12.50 -9.07
C PHE A 189 4.36 -13.38 -8.94
N PRO A 190 4.43 -14.69 -8.60
CA PRO A 190 3.24 -15.49 -8.31
C PRO A 190 2.28 -14.87 -7.28
N GLY A 191 2.80 -14.34 -6.17
CA GLY A 191 1.97 -13.69 -5.14
C GLY A 191 1.34 -12.39 -5.65
N GLN A 192 2.04 -11.62 -6.47
CA GLN A 192 1.48 -10.43 -7.12
C GLN A 192 0.35 -10.80 -8.10
N VAL A 193 0.48 -11.92 -8.82
CA VAL A 193 -0.60 -12.46 -9.67
C VAL A 193 -1.81 -12.88 -8.82
N GLU A 194 -1.61 -13.53 -7.68
CA GLU A 194 -2.68 -13.88 -6.74
C GLU A 194 -3.42 -12.63 -6.23
N VAL A 195 -2.70 -11.59 -5.82
CA VAL A 195 -3.28 -10.30 -5.44
C VAL A 195 -4.04 -9.66 -6.60
N GLY A 196 -3.44 -9.65 -7.79
CA GLY A 196 -4.05 -9.10 -9.00
C GLY A 196 -5.35 -9.80 -9.40
N LYS A 197 -5.44 -11.12 -9.18
CA LYS A 197 -6.70 -11.88 -9.35
C LYS A 197 -7.78 -11.39 -8.38
N THR A 198 -7.45 -11.10 -7.13
CA THR A 198 -8.39 -10.47 -6.18
C THR A 198 -8.85 -9.12 -6.69
N VAL A 199 -7.92 -8.25 -7.10
CA VAL A 199 -8.27 -6.94 -7.68
C VAL A 199 -9.23 -7.08 -8.86
N ALA A 200 -8.96 -8.01 -9.77
CA ALA A 200 -9.83 -8.27 -10.90
C ALA A 200 -11.22 -8.79 -10.51
N MET A 201 -11.35 -9.64 -9.49
CA MET A 201 -12.66 -10.07 -8.97
C MET A 201 -13.46 -8.92 -8.32
N LEU A 202 -12.78 -8.01 -7.62
CA LEU A 202 -13.40 -6.85 -6.97
C LEU A 202 -13.81 -5.76 -7.98
N SER A 203 -13.10 -5.70 -9.10
CA SER A 203 -13.26 -4.68 -10.13
C SER A 203 -14.50 -4.86 -11.00
N LYS A 204 -14.92 -3.77 -11.64
CA LYS A 204 -15.83 -3.69 -12.79
C LYS A 204 -15.17 -2.94 -13.95
N VAL A 205 -15.79 -2.93 -15.14
CA VAL A 205 -15.29 -2.13 -16.28
C VAL A 205 -15.13 -0.67 -15.85
N GLY A 206 -13.98 -0.08 -16.19
CA GLY A 206 -13.60 1.27 -15.79
C GLY A 206 -12.96 1.36 -14.40
N THR A 207 -12.72 0.27 -13.67
CA THR A 207 -11.97 0.31 -12.40
C THR A 207 -10.54 0.75 -12.61
N HIS A 208 -10.00 1.56 -11.70
CA HIS A 208 -8.58 1.89 -11.64
C HIS A 208 -7.92 1.16 -10.48
N ALA A 209 -6.94 0.31 -10.77
CA ALA A 209 -5.98 -0.17 -9.78
C ALA A 209 -4.71 0.68 -9.92
N VAL A 210 -4.33 1.36 -8.84
CA VAL A 210 -3.27 2.36 -8.85
C VAL A 210 -2.28 2.11 -7.73
N GLY A 211 -1.01 2.39 -7.96
CA GLY A 211 0.00 2.15 -6.95
C GLY A 211 1.35 2.71 -7.32
N TYR A 212 2.25 2.60 -6.35
CA TYR A 212 3.66 2.87 -6.52
C TYR A 212 4.45 1.83 -5.73
N SER A 213 5.65 1.50 -6.22
CA SER A 213 6.55 0.52 -5.63
C SER A 213 7.99 0.87 -5.99
N ARG A 214 8.93 0.03 -5.58
CA ARG A 214 10.29 0.05 -6.11
C ARG A 214 10.30 -0.35 -7.58
N GLY A 215 11.14 0.31 -8.36
CA GLY A 215 11.31 0.10 -9.78
C GLY A 215 12.76 -0.15 -10.19
N THR A 216 12.97 -0.70 -11.39
CA THR A 216 14.30 -0.91 -11.98
C THR A 216 14.35 -0.47 -13.44
N THR A 217 15.54 -0.07 -13.89
CA THR A 217 15.85 0.29 -15.29
C THR A 217 16.59 -0.82 -16.04
N THR A 218 16.87 -1.96 -15.39
CA THR A 218 17.72 -3.03 -15.93
C THR A 218 17.10 -3.81 -17.11
N GLY A 219 15.89 -3.46 -17.55
CA GLY A 219 15.20 -4.09 -18.68
C GLY A 219 14.75 -5.53 -18.42
N ASN A 220 14.83 -5.98 -17.16
CA ASN A 220 14.29 -7.23 -16.66
C ASN A 220 13.84 -7.02 -15.21
N ALA A 221 12.74 -7.66 -14.83
CA ALA A 221 12.32 -7.74 -13.44
C ALA A 221 13.42 -8.39 -12.59
N VAL A 222 13.72 -7.80 -11.43
CA VAL A 222 14.72 -8.34 -10.52
C VAL A 222 13.98 -9.02 -9.37
N GLU A 223 14.20 -10.32 -9.23
CA GLU A 223 13.86 -11.00 -7.97
C GLU A 223 14.87 -10.58 -6.92
N GLU A 224 14.39 -9.83 -5.93
CA GLU A 224 15.18 -9.46 -4.78
C GLU A 224 14.78 -10.34 -3.60
N GLU A 225 15.76 -11.06 -3.07
CA GLU A 225 15.64 -11.71 -1.77
C GLU A 225 16.04 -10.70 -0.69
N VAL A 226 15.09 -10.31 0.15
CA VAL A 226 15.40 -9.59 1.39
C VAL A 226 15.97 -10.61 2.36
N LYS A 227 17.29 -10.80 2.30
CA LYS A 227 18.03 -11.88 3.00
C LYS A 227 17.70 -11.97 4.50
N ASP A 228 17.48 -10.84 5.16
CA ASP A 228 17.22 -10.78 6.60
C ASP A 228 15.72 -10.95 6.96
N ALA A 229 14.80 -10.84 5.98
CA ALA A 229 13.35 -11.03 6.18
C ALA A 229 12.84 -12.38 5.63
N GLY A 230 13.64 -13.09 4.83
CA GLY A 230 13.24 -14.34 4.19
C GLY A 230 12.14 -14.17 3.13
N THR A 231 11.88 -12.92 2.70
CA THR A 231 10.86 -12.58 1.73
C THR A 231 11.48 -12.31 0.36
N ARG A 232 10.83 -12.82 -0.68
CA ARG A 232 11.17 -12.50 -2.08
C ARG A 232 10.19 -11.46 -2.59
N SER A 233 10.72 -10.37 -3.13
CA SER A 233 9.95 -9.35 -3.84
C SER A 233 10.36 -9.32 -5.30
N MET A 234 9.41 -9.05 -6.19
CA MET A 234 9.72 -8.71 -7.57
C MET A 234 9.79 -7.19 -7.72
N VAL A 235 10.94 -6.67 -8.15
CA VAL A 235 11.12 -5.25 -8.50
C VAL A 235 10.92 -5.09 -10.01
N HIS A 236 10.02 -4.21 -10.40
CA HIS A 236 9.54 -4.11 -11.77
C HIS A 236 10.19 -2.99 -12.57
N ASP A 237 10.37 -3.24 -13.86
CA ASP A 237 10.44 -2.20 -14.89
C ASP A 237 9.06 -2.03 -15.57
N ASP A 238 8.95 -1.09 -16.52
CA ASP A 238 7.73 -0.85 -17.30
C ASP A 238 7.18 -2.13 -17.94
N LYS A 239 8.06 -2.94 -18.54
CA LYS A 239 7.68 -4.13 -19.30
C LYS A 239 7.12 -5.21 -18.40
N SER A 240 7.83 -5.54 -17.32
CA SER A 240 7.44 -6.61 -16.40
C SER A 240 6.19 -6.28 -15.60
N LEU A 241 5.95 -5.00 -15.25
CA LEU A 241 4.70 -4.60 -14.62
C LEU A 241 3.52 -4.74 -15.59
N LYS A 242 3.69 -4.38 -16.86
CA LYS A 242 2.69 -4.63 -17.90
C LYS A 242 2.44 -6.12 -18.13
N THR A 243 3.48 -6.95 -18.10
CA THR A 243 3.35 -8.41 -18.16
C THR A 243 2.53 -8.95 -16.98
N LEU A 244 2.79 -8.48 -15.76
CA LEU A 244 2.01 -8.87 -14.58
C LEU A 244 0.50 -8.67 -14.81
N TRP A 245 0.11 -7.46 -15.24
CA TRP A 245 -1.29 -7.13 -15.51
C TRP A 245 -1.88 -7.84 -16.73
N PHE A 246 -1.06 -8.14 -17.75
CA PHE A 246 -1.47 -8.98 -18.87
C PHE A 246 -1.81 -10.40 -18.40
N ASP A 247 -0.92 -11.02 -17.60
CA ASP A 247 -1.13 -12.36 -17.05
C ASP A 247 -2.35 -12.40 -16.13
N ILE A 248 -2.55 -11.36 -15.29
CA ILE A 248 -3.77 -11.21 -14.48
C ILE A 248 -5.01 -11.18 -15.39
N GLY A 249 -4.98 -10.46 -16.52
CA GLY A 249 -6.05 -10.39 -17.48
C GLY A 249 -6.43 -11.76 -18.07
N GLU A 250 -5.45 -12.47 -18.62
CA GLU A 250 -5.63 -13.84 -19.14
C GLU A 250 -6.16 -14.78 -18.02
N LEU A 251 -5.55 -14.66 -16.84
CA LEU A 251 -5.91 -15.40 -15.65
C LEU A 251 -7.14 -14.86 -14.94
N THR A 252 -7.92 -13.95 -15.50
CA THR A 252 -9.24 -13.59 -14.93
C THR A 252 -10.31 -13.39 -16.01
N LYS A 253 -9.95 -13.56 -17.29
CA LYS A 253 -10.79 -13.21 -18.44
C LYS A 253 -11.23 -11.74 -18.38
N THR A 254 -10.27 -10.88 -18.04
CA THR A 254 -10.43 -9.42 -18.04
C THR A 254 -9.35 -8.80 -18.92
N LYS A 255 -9.50 -7.53 -19.28
CA LYS A 255 -8.48 -6.78 -20.04
C LYS A 255 -8.12 -5.50 -19.30
N TRP A 256 -6.83 -5.19 -19.25
CA TRP A 256 -6.31 -4.02 -18.55
C TRP A 256 -5.46 -3.15 -19.48
N LYS A 257 -5.75 -1.85 -19.50
CA LYS A 257 -4.84 -0.83 -20.02
C LYS A 257 -3.95 -0.37 -18.88
N VAL A 258 -2.64 -0.50 -19.05
CA VAL A 258 -1.68 -0.23 -17.97
C VAL A 258 -0.73 0.88 -18.38
N GLU A 259 -0.82 1.99 -17.68
CA GLU A 259 0.08 3.13 -17.78
C GLU A 259 1.09 3.03 -16.65
N VAL A 260 2.37 3.16 -16.97
CA VAL A 260 3.47 2.98 -16.02
C VAL A 260 4.47 4.12 -16.22
N ASN A 261 4.96 4.68 -15.11
CA ASN A 261 6.01 5.68 -15.10
C ASN A 261 7.13 5.23 -14.18
N LEU A 262 8.36 5.24 -14.69
CA LEU A 262 9.56 5.15 -13.88
C LEU A 262 9.99 6.57 -13.49
N VAL A 263 10.26 6.77 -12.21
CA VAL A 263 10.57 8.08 -11.63
C VAL A 263 11.77 7.99 -10.71
N GLU A 264 12.44 9.11 -10.47
CA GLU A 264 13.45 9.17 -9.41
C GLU A 264 12.79 8.96 -8.04
N ILE A 265 13.44 8.23 -7.14
CA ILE A 265 12.87 7.91 -5.81
C ILE A 265 12.53 9.17 -4.98
N GLY A 266 13.22 10.29 -5.25
CA GLY A 266 12.95 11.57 -4.61
C GLY A 266 11.57 12.16 -4.93
N GLU A 267 10.94 11.74 -6.03
CA GLU A 267 9.54 12.09 -6.34
C GLU A 267 8.58 11.48 -5.31
N PHE A 268 8.86 10.28 -4.80
CA PHE A 268 8.10 9.69 -3.69
C PHE A 268 8.47 10.27 -2.32
N GLY A 269 9.46 11.17 -2.26
CA GLY A 269 10.04 11.67 -1.02
C GLY A 269 11.04 10.71 -0.37
N TRP A 270 11.49 9.69 -1.10
CA TRP A 270 12.51 8.77 -0.62
C TRP A 270 13.90 9.38 -0.77
N GLU A 271 14.79 8.96 0.10
CA GLU A 271 16.21 9.28 0.13
C GLU A 271 17.03 8.03 -0.14
N GLN A 272 18.30 8.21 -0.50
CA GLN A 272 19.18 7.08 -0.82
C GLN A 272 19.30 6.06 0.33
N GLU A 273 19.20 6.49 1.59
CA GLU A 273 19.22 5.60 2.75
C GLU A 273 17.97 4.71 2.90
N ASP A 274 16.84 5.12 2.31
CA ASP A 274 15.59 4.35 2.32
C ASP A 274 15.69 3.11 1.44
N VAL A 275 16.63 3.11 0.49
CA VAL A 275 16.82 2.03 -0.49
C VAL A 275 18.23 1.44 -0.50
N GLY A 276 19.22 2.12 0.09
CA GLY A 276 20.63 1.74 0.01
C GLY A 276 20.99 0.45 0.74
N TRP A 277 20.10 -0.08 1.59
CA TRP A 277 20.27 -1.36 2.29
C TRP A 277 19.95 -2.58 1.41
N MET A 278 19.37 -2.39 0.22
CA MET A 278 18.89 -3.49 -0.63
C MET A 278 19.99 -4.06 -1.56
N GLY A 279 21.14 -3.37 -1.67
CA GLY A 279 22.22 -3.74 -2.58
C GLY A 279 21.87 -3.50 -4.06
N GLY A 280 22.88 -3.44 -4.94
CA GLY A 280 22.68 -3.17 -6.37
C GLY A 280 22.65 -1.68 -6.74
N PRO A 281 22.39 -1.33 -8.02
CA PRO A 281 22.21 0.07 -8.43
C PRO A 281 21.00 0.67 -7.70
N PRO A 282 20.97 1.99 -7.42
CA PRO A 282 19.84 2.62 -6.76
C PRO A 282 18.55 2.31 -7.51
N PRO A 283 17.53 1.74 -6.85
CA PRO A 283 16.26 1.48 -7.51
C PRO A 283 15.63 2.82 -7.93
N MET A 284 14.89 2.79 -9.02
CA MET A 284 13.96 3.86 -9.36
C MET A 284 12.70 3.71 -8.52
N GLY A 285 11.83 4.71 -8.54
CA GLY A 285 10.42 4.53 -8.25
C GLY A 285 9.69 4.02 -9.49
N ILE A 286 8.65 3.21 -9.30
CA ILE A 286 7.68 2.89 -10.34
C ILE A 286 6.28 3.23 -9.84
N CYS A 287 5.47 3.89 -10.66
CA CYS A 287 4.05 4.10 -10.37
C CYS A 287 3.20 3.72 -11.58
N PHE A 288 1.96 3.34 -11.33
CA PHE A 288 1.09 2.84 -12.38
C PHE A 288 -0.39 3.15 -12.16
N VAL A 289 -1.11 3.17 -13.28
CA VAL A 289 -2.57 3.15 -13.35
C VAL A 289 -2.98 2.02 -14.29
N ALA A 290 -3.56 0.96 -13.73
CA ALA A 290 -4.16 -0.14 -14.48
C ALA A 290 -5.68 0.05 -14.54
N THR A 291 -6.21 0.27 -15.74
CA THR A 291 -7.64 0.48 -15.99
C THR A 291 -8.28 -0.75 -16.62
N ARG A 292 -9.35 -1.26 -16.01
CA ARG A 292 -10.10 -2.39 -16.58
C ARG A 292 -10.93 -1.96 -17.79
N GLU A 293 -10.71 -2.57 -18.94
CA GLU A 293 -11.43 -2.31 -20.20
C GLU A 293 -12.58 -3.31 -20.46
N SER A 294 -12.45 -4.56 -19.99
CA SER A 294 -13.48 -5.62 -20.07
C SER A 294 -13.33 -6.61 -18.92
#